data_AF-A0AAV2G3Z4-F1
#
_entry.id   AF-A0AAV2G3Z4-F1
#
_cell.length_a   1.000
_cell.length_b   1.000
_cell.length_c   1.000
_cell.angle_alpha   90.00
_cell.angle_beta   90.00
_cell.angle_gamma   90.00
#
_symmetry.space_group_name_H-M   'P 1'
#
loop_
_entity.id
_entity.type
_entity.pdbx_description
1 polymer ?
#
loop_
_entity_poly.entity_id
_entity_poly.type
_entity_poly.pdbx_seq_one_letter_code
_entity_poly.pdbx_strand_id
1 'polypeptide(L)'
;MELDKVLEQEAMMWFQRACENWVKFGERNTSYFHQLTKIRHRSNRVESLKDENGEWVNDKHQLAVMVFYFYSKLYLQNGTPAI
;
A
#
# COMPACT_ATOMS: atom_id res chain seq x y z
N MET A 1 35.88 1.86 29.90
CA MET A 1 37.09 1.95 29.06
C MET A 1 37.26 0.74 28.15
N GLU A 2 37.30 -0.51 28.63
CA GLU A 2 37.32 -1.69 27.74
C GLU A 2 35.95 -1.98 27.10
N LEU A 3 34.86 -1.77 27.85
CA LEU A 3 33.49 -1.91 27.33
C LEU A 3 33.19 -0.93 26.18
N ASP A 4 33.63 0.32 26.31
CA ASP A 4 33.39 1.36 25.30
C ASP A 4 34.10 1.05 23.98
N LYS A 5 35.33 0.51 24.06
CA LYS A 5 36.09 0.06 22.87
C LYS A 5 35.40 -1.10 22.15
N VAL A 6 34.84 -2.05 22.90
CA VAL A 6 34.10 -3.19 22.32
C VAL A 6 32.85 -2.69 21.60
N LEU A 7 32.09 -1.78 22.22
CA LEU A 7 30.90 -1.18 21.62
C LEU A 7 31.24 -0.38 20.36
N GLU A 8 32.35 0.34 20.35
CA GLU A 8 32.81 1.12 19.20
C GLU A 8 33.23 0.23 18.03
N GLN A 9 33.91 -0.88 18.31
CA GLN A 9 34.25 -1.90 17.31
C GLN A 9 32.99 -2.58 16.75
N GLU A 10 32.03 -2.89 17.61
CA GLU A 10 30.76 -3.49 17.19
C GLU A 10 29.97 -2.52 16.30
N ALA A 11 29.89 -1.24 16.68
CA ALA A 11 29.26 -0.20 15.88
C ALA A 11 29.93 -0.03 14.51
N MET A 12 31.26 -0.02 14.43
CA MET A 12 32.00 0.03 13.16
C MET A 12 31.72 -1.20 12.30
N MET A 13 31.71 -2.38 12.89
CA MET A 13 31.41 -3.63 12.19
C MET A 13 29.97 -3.64 11.65
N TRP A 14 29.00 -3.18 12.44
CA TRP A 14 27.60 -3.04 12.01
C TRP A 14 27.43 -1.99 10.91
N PHE A 15 28.14 -0.86 11.00
CA PHE A 15 28.14 0.16 9.97
C PHE A 15 28.69 -0.37 8.63
N GLN A 16 29.84 -1.06 8.66
CA GLN A 16 30.41 -1.67 7.46
C GLN A 16 29.48 -2.71 6.85
N ARG A 17 28.88 -3.58 7.67
CA ARG A 17 27.88 -4.56 7.22
C ARG A 17 26.65 -3.90 6.61
N ALA A 18 26.17 -2.79 7.17
CA ALA A 18 25.04 -2.04 6.64
C ALA A 18 25.39 -1.43 5.28
N CYS A 19 26.58 -0.85 5.11
CA CYS A 19 27.07 -0.35 3.82
C CYS A 19 27.24 -1.47 2.78
N GLU A 20 27.81 -2.61 3.16
CA GLU A 20 27.95 -3.77 2.27
C GLU A 20 26.58 -4.30 1.83
N ASN A 21 25.63 -4.42 2.77
CA ASN A 21 24.26 -4.80 2.46
C ASN A 21 23.58 -3.76 1.57
N TRP A 22 23.81 -2.47 1.79
CA TRP A 22 23.27 -1.42 0.94
C TRP A 22 23.87 -1.46 -0.47
N VAL A 23 25.17 -1.71 -0.62
CA VAL A 23 25.81 -1.84 -1.95
C VAL A 23 25.33 -3.12 -2.65
N LYS A 24 25.18 -4.22 -1.91
CA LYS A 24 24.79 -5.54 -2.42
C LYS A 24 23.29 -5.66 -2.71
N PHE A 25 22.47 -4.93 -1.97
CA PHE A 25 21.01 -5.03 -2.00
C PHE A 25 20.28 -3.71 -2.20
N GLY A 26 20.98 -2.60 -2.44
CA GLY A 26 20.41 -1.24 -2.50
C GLY A 26 19.19 -1.15 -3.39
N GLU A 27 19.30 -1.58 -4.65
CA GLU A 27 18.13 -1.68 -5.54
C GLU A 27 17.29 -2.93 -5.30
N ARG A 28 17.83 -4.00 -4.69
CA ARG A 28 17.04 -5.23 -4.39
C ARG A 28 16.03 -5.03 -3.27
N ASN A 29 16.19 -4.01 -2.42
CA ASN A 29 15.18 -3.64 -1.44
C ASN A 29 13.87 -3.18 -2.10
N THR A 30 13.91 -2.78 -3.38
CA THR A 30 12.69 -2.56 -4.17
C THR A 30 11.86 -3.82 -4.35
N SER A 31 12.44 -5.03 -4.39
CA SER A 31 11.65 -6.26 -4.55
C SER A 31 10.73 -6.47 -3.35
N TYR A 32 11.22 -6.24 -2.14
CA TYR A 32 10.41 -6.29 -0.92
C TYR A 32 9.29 -5.24 -0.95
N PHE A 33 9.62 -3.98 -1.20
CA PHE A 33 8.62 -2.91 -1.26
C PHE A 33 7.65 -3.07 -2.45
N HIS A 34 8.10 -3.58 -3.59
CA HIS A 34 7.26 -3.90 -4.75
C HIS A 34 6.34 -5.08 -4.46
N GLN A 35 6.80 -6.09 -3.73
CA GLN A 35 5.95 -7.19 -3.28
C GLN A 35 4.87 -6.67 -2.31
N LEU A 36 5.24 -5.81 -1.36
CA LEU A 36 4.28 -5.16 -0.48
C LEU A 36 3.25 -4.32 -1.26
N THR A 37 3.69 -3.53 -2.26
CA THR A 37 2.80 -2.76 -3.13
C THR A 37 1.89 -3.68 -3.95
N LYS A 38 2.39 -4.80 -4.48
CA LYS A 38 1.57 -5.79 -5.21
C LYS A 38 0.53 -6.45 -4.30
N ILE A 39 0.91 -6.83 -3.09
CA ILE A 39 -0.01 -7.42 -2.09
C ILE A 39 -1.10 -6.40 -1.75
N ARG A 40 -0.72 -5.14 -1.46
CA ARG A 40 -1.65 -4.07 -1.15
C ARG A 40 -2.58 -3.76 -2.33
N HIS A 41 -2.03 -3.69 -3.55
CA HIS A 41 -2.82 -3.48 -4.77
C HIS A 41 -3.82 -4.61 -5.00
N ARG A 42 -3.41 -5.87 -4.79
CA ARG A 42 -4.30 -7.03 -4.90
C ARG A 42 -5.40 -7.00 -3.84
N SER A 43 -5.06 -6.69 -2.58
CA SER A 43 -6.04 -6.62 -1.49
C SER A 43 -7.04 -5.47 -1.64
N ASN A 44 -6.61 -4.35 -2.23
CA ASN A 44 -7.46 -3.17 -2.42
C ASN A 44 -8.23 -3.18 -3.74
N ARG A 45 -8.03 -4.21 -4.57
CA ARG A 45 -8.73 -4.32 -5.83
C ARG A 45 -10.16 -4.76 -5.57
N VAL A 46 -11.11 -3.92 -5.97
CA VAL A 46 -12.52 -4.29 -6.02
C VAL A 46 -12.70 -5.33 -7.13
N GLU A 47 -12.91 -6.58 -6.75
CA GLU A 47 -13.15 -7.69 -7.70
C GLU A 47 -14.63 -7.82 -8.08
N SER A 48 -15.51 -7.49 -7.14
CA SER A 48 -16.95 -7.58 -7.33
C SER A 48 -17.68 -6.58 -6.42
N LEU A 49 -18.84 -6.11 -6.88
CA LEU A 49 -19.78 -5.33 -6.08
C LEU A 49 -21.16 -5.96 -6.21
N LYS A 50 -21.96 -5.81 -5.16
CA LYS A 50 -23.34 -6.25 -5.15
C LYS A 50 -24.23 -5.12 -5.66
N ASP A 51 -25.11 -5.42 -6.62
CA ASP A 51 -26.07 -4.46 -7.15
C ASP A 51 -27.26 -4.25 -6.20
N GLU A 52 -28.17 -3.35 -6.57
CA GLU A 52 -29.38 -3.05 -5.80
C GLU A 52 -30.37 -4.23 -5.74
N ASN A 53 -30.31 -5.16 -6.70
CA ASN A 53 -31.10 -6.38 -6.75
C ASN A 53 -30.46 -7.53 -5.95
N GLY A 54 -29.24 -7.34 -5.49
CA GLY A 54 -28.47 -8.29 -4.73
C GLY A 54 -27.63 -9.26 -5.55
N GLU A 55 -27.44 -9.01 -6.84
CA GLU A 55 -26.58 -9.79 -7.73
C GLU A 55 -25.13 -9.32 -7.67
N TRP A 56 -24.19 -10.26 -7.84
CA TRP A 56 -22.77 -9.94 -7.87
C TRP A 56 -22.33 -9.55 -9.28
N VAL A 57 -21.81 -8.34 -9.42
CA VAL A 57 -21.26 -7.80 -10.66
C VAL A 57 -19.74 -7.86 -10.60
N ASN A 58 -19.12 -8.48 -11.60
CA ASN A 58 -17.66 -8.66 -11.71
C ASN A 58 -17.06 -7.97 -12.93
N ASP A 59 -17.88 -7.36 -13.78
CA ASP A 59 -17.42 -6.65 -14.97
C ASP A 59 -16.84 -5.27 -14.59
N LYS A 60 -15.60 -4.99 -15.03
CA LYS A 60 -14.89 -3.77 -14.66
C LYS A 60 -15.60 -2.49 -15.11
N HIS A 61 -16.23 -2.50 -16.29
CA HIS A 61 -16.94 -1.32 -16.79
C HIS A 61 -18.21 -1.09 -15.98
N GLN A 62 -18.96 -2.15 -15.68
CA GLN A 62 -20.15 -2.07 -14.84
C GLN A 62 -19.81 -1.61 -13.42
N LEU A 63 -18.74 -2.14 -12.81
CA LEU A 63 -18.24 -1.70 -11.51
C LEU A 63 -17.94 -0.19 -11.49
N ALA A 64 -17.26 0.33 -12.53
CA ALA A 64 -16.96 1.75 -12.62
C ALA A 64 -18.23 2.62 -12.71
N VAL A 65 -19.23 2.17 -13.49
CA VAL A 65 -20.52 2.86 -13.60
C VAL A 65 -21.28 2.83 -12.27
N MET A 66 -21.30 1.69 -11.57
CA MET A 66 -21.96 1.55 -10.27
C MET A 66 -21.33 2.48 -9.23
N VAL A 67 -20.00 2.53 -9.15
CA VAL A 67 -19.27 3.43 -8.25
C VAL A 67 -19.59 4.89 -8.58
N PHE A 68 -19.56 5.26 -9.87
CA PHE A 68 -19.89 6.61 -10.31
C PHE A 68 -21.31 7.00 -9.88
N TYR A 69 -22.31 6.18 -10.21
CA TYR A 69 -23.70 6.45 -9.89
C TYR A 69 -23.93 6.56 -8.38
N PHE A 70 -23.33 5.66 -7.59
CA PHE A 70 -23.42 5.70 -6.13
C PHE A 70 -22.91 7.02 -5.56
N TYR A 71 -21.71 7.46 -5.95
CA TYR A 71 -21.14 8.70 -5.44
C TYR A 71 -21.83 9.95 -5.99
N SER A 72 -22.24 9.95 -7.26
CA SER A 72 -23.06 11.02 -7.82
C SER A 72 -24.34 11.19 -7.01
N LYS A 73 -25.05 10.10 -6.72
CA LYS A 73 -26.26 10.12 -5.87
C LYS A 73 -25.94 10.58 -4.46
N LEU A 74 -24.88 10.07 -3.82
CA LEU A 74 -24.48 10.45 -2.47
C LEU A 74 -24.24 11.95 -2.32
N TYR A 75 -23.52 12.57 -3.28
CA TYR A 75 -23.18 13.99 -3.22
C TYR A 75 -24.28 14.91 -3.77
N LEU A 76 -25.16 14.44 -4.66
CA LEU A 76 -26.32 15.20 -5.14
C LEU A 76 -27.50 15.15 -4.16
N GLN A 77 -27.66 14.07 -3.41
CA GLN A 77 -28.76 13.89 -2.46
C GLN A 77 -28.50 14.64 -1.13
N ASN A 78 -27.24 14.90 -0.79
CA ASN A 78 -26.85 15.62 0.44
C ASN A 78 -26.63 17.14 0.20
N GLY A 79 -27.34 17.72 -0.77
CA GLY A 79 -27.35 19.15 -1.05
C GLY A 79 -28.04 19.98 0.04
N THR A 80 -27.47 20.00 1.25
CA THR A 80 -27.62 21.11 2.19
C THR A 80 -26.23 21.46 2.72
N PRO A 81 -25.57 22.50 2.16
CA PRO A 81 -24.52 23.17 2.92
C PRO A 81 -25.18 23.78 4.16
N ALA A 82 -24.88 23.23 5.34
CA ALA A 82 -25.10 23.93 6.58
C ALA A 82 -24.14 25.12 6.57
N ILE A 83 -24.67 26.30 6.25
CA ILE A 83 -24.05 27.60 6.53
C ILE A 83 -24.23 27.86 8.04
#